data_AF-A0A942Z815-F1
#
_entry.id   AF-A0A942Z815-F1
#
_cell.length_a   1.000
_cell.length_b   1.000
_cell.length_c   1.000
_cell.angle_alpha   90.00
_cell.angle_beta   90.00
_cell.angle_gamma   90.00
#
_symmetry.space_group_name_H-M   'P 1'
#
loop_
_entity.id
_entity.type
_entity.pdbx_description
1 polymer ?
#
loop_
_entity_poly.entity_id
_entity_poly.type
_entity_poly.pdbx_seq_one_letter_code
_entity_poly.pdbx_strand_id
1 'polypeptide(L)'
;MKKLIGLILIFSSIVFFIGCSNDTENSPVDDKAKGVEYVVMENAPQDVENIVSDIRKNRGFKIIDSEEKGNFIYIGLGEKPTGGYNIAVEEVEREENFIKISIMEYQPKTDDMVTQALTYPYTIIKIEEEVEDIKVITTDGKELDSIK
;
A
#
# COMPACT_ATOMS: atom_id res chain seq x y z
N MET A 1 -47.70 -16.24 -64.00
CA MET A 1 -48.75 -15.23 -64.27
C MET A 1 -49.49 -15.04 -62.96
N LYS A 2 -49.27 -13.99 -62.18
CA LYS A 2 -49.72 -12.60 -62.38
C LYS A 2 -48.78 -11.65 -61.62
N LYS A 3 -48.44 -10.53 -62.26
CA LYS A 3 -47.76 -9.36 -61.67
C LYS A 3 -48.81 -8.46 -61.01
N LEU A 4 -48.45 -7.78 -59.92
CA LEU A 4 -49.02 -6.49 -59.48
C LEU A 4 -48.04 -5.96 -58.41
N ILE A 5 -47.09 -5.05 -58.68
CA ILE A 5 -47.22 -3.61 -58.93
C ILE A 5 -47.99 -2.90 -57.80
N GLY A 6 -47.22 -2.22 -56.95
CA GLY A 6 -47.67 -1.29 -55.93
C GLY A 6 -46.53 -0.34 -55.57
N LEU A 7 -46.30 0.63 -56.45
CA LEU A 7 -45.35 1.74 -56.34
C LEU A 7 -45.94 2.79 -55.39
N ILE A 8 -45.26 3.08 -54.27
CA ILE A 8 -45.48 4.33 -53.52
C ILE A 8 -44.12 4.99 -53.27
N LEU A 9 -44.06 6.24 -53.73
CA LEU A 9 -42.91 7.14 -53.79
C LEU A 9 -42.80 7.98 -52.51
N ILE A 10 -41.57 8.06 -51.99
CA ILE A 10 -40.85 9.28 -51.55
C ILE A 10 -41.49 10.15 -50.43
N PHE A 11 -40.83 10.16 -49.26
CA PHE A 11 -40.56 11.39 -48.49
C PHE A 11 -39.31 11.13 -47.63
N SER A 12 -38.12 11.50 -48.14
CA SER A 12 -37.32 12.65 -47.70
C SER A 12 -36.73 12.54 -46.29
N SER A 13 -35.40 12.66 -46.27
CA SER A 13 -34.52 13.02 -45.14
C SER A 13 -34.07 11.90 -44.19
N ILE A 14 -32.87 11.36 -44.47
CA ILE A 14 -31.65 11.50 -43.65
C ILE A 14 -31.99 11.98 -42.20
N VAL A 15 -31.72 11.21 -41.14
CA VAL A 15 -30.40 11.05 -40.51
C VAL A 15 -30.41 9.82 -39.58
N PHE A 16 -29.33 9.05 -39.68
CA PHE A 16 -28.76 8.17 -38.65
C PHE A 16 -29.04 8.65 -37.21
N PHE A 17 -29.57 7.79 -36.34
CA PHE A 17 -28.97 7.46 -35.05
C PHE A 17 -29.90 6.43 -34.42
N ILE A 18 -29.58 5.16 -34.67
CA ILE A 18 -29.98 4.07 -33.80
C ILE A 18 -29.25 4.33 -32.48
N GLY A 19 -29.93 5.02 -31.56
CA GLY A 19 -29.54 5.08 -30.17
C GLY A 19 -29.83 3.73 -29.53
N CYS A 20 -28.89 2.78 -29.65
CA CYS A 20 -28.79 1.72 -28.68
C CYS A 20 -28.15 2.34 -27.44
N SER A 21 -28.94 2.51 -26.38
CA SER A 21 -28.42 2.65 -25.03
C SER A 21 -27.80 1.30 -24.64
N ASN A 22 -26.57 1.08 -25.11
CA ASN A 22 -25.66 0.21 -24.39
C ASN A 22 -25.25 0.99 -23.16
N ASP A 23 -25.99 0.83 -22.08
CA ASP A 23 -25.38 0.88 -20.76
C ASP A 23 -24.54 -0.41 -20.64
N THR A 24 -23.45 -0.43 -21.41
CA THR A 24 -22.22 -1.05 -20.91
C THR A 24 -21.91 -0.22 -19.70
N GLU A 25 -22.22 -0.78 -18.54
CA GLU A 25 -21.65 -0.39 -17.26
C GLU A 25 -20.13 -0.56 -17.41
N ASN A 26 -19.49 0.40 -18.09
CA ASN A 26 -18.09 0.74 -17.87
C ASN A 26 -18.06 1.35 -16.47
N SER A 27 -18.17 0.45 -15.49
CA SER A 27 -17.63 0.70 -14.19
C SER A 27 -16.16 1.07 -14.43
N PRO A 28 -15.66 2.22 -13.93
CA PRO A 28 -14.24 2.51 -13.96
C PRO A 28 -13.55 1.29 -13.36
N VAL A 29 -12.48 0.82 -14.03
CA VAL A 29 -11.62 -0.26 -13.57
C VAL A 29 -11.32 0.01 -12.10
N ASP A 30 -11.94 -0.80 -11.25
CA ASP A 30 -11.80 -0.78 -9.80
C ASP A 30 -10.37 -1.28 -9.56
N ASP A 31 -9.44 -0.34 -9.58
CA ASP A 31 -8.04 -0.48 -9.18
C ASP A 31 -7.99 -0.66 -7.67
N LYS A 32 -8.66 -1.72 -7.19
CA LYS A 32 -8.52 -2.19 -5.82
C LYS A 32 -7.14 -2.80 -5.75
N ALA A 33 -6.23 -2.04 -5.17
CA ALA A 33 -4.95 -2.50 -4.68
C ALA A 33 -5.12 -3.91 -4.08
N LYS A 34 -4.31 -4.85 -4.58
CA LYS A 34 -4.35 -6.24 -4.08
C LYS A 34 -3.70 -6.25 -2.71
N GLY A 35 -4.43 -6.69 -1.69
CA GLY A 35 -3.85 -6.92 -0.37
C GLY A 35 -2.68 -7.90 -0.46
N VAL A 36 -1.56 -7.54 0.16
CA VAL A 36 -0.33 -8.35 0.25
C VAL A 36 -0.37 -9.14 1.54
N GLU A 37 0.01 -10.42 1.50
CA GLU A 37 0.12 -11.22 2.72
C GLU A 37 1.40 -10.84 3.49
N TYR A 38 1.24 -10.48 4.76
CA TYR A 38 2.35 -10.11 5.64
C TYR A 38 2.13 -10.59 7.07
N VAL A 39 3.25 -10.71 7.80
CA VAL A 39 3.27 -11.06 9.23
C VAL A 39 4.05 -10.00 9.98
N VAL A 40 3.45 -9.42 11.02
CA VAL A 40 4.18 -8.56 11.97
C VAL A 40 5.02 -9.46 12.87
N MET A 41 6.33 -9.21 12.89
CA MET A 41 7.29 -10.03 13.61
C MET A 41 7.39 -9.59 15.07
N GLU A 42 7.13 -10.50 16.01
CA GLU A 42 7.46 -10.27 17.42
C GLU A 42 8.97 -10.39 17.66
N ASN A 43 9.63 -11.28 16.92
CA ASN A 43 11.08 -11.48 16.94
C ASN A 43 11.55 -11.74 15.51
N ALA A 44 12.64 -11.09 15.08
CA ALA A 44 13.22 -11.34 13.78
C ALA A 44 14.39 -12.33 13.86
N PRO A 45 14.78 -12.96 12.74
CA PRO A 45 16.00 -13.75 12.67
C PRO A 45 17.24 -12.94 13.07
N GLN A 46 18.27 -13.61 13.63
CA GLN A 46 19.45 -12.94 14.18
C GLN A 46 20.18 -12.03 13.17
N ASP A 47 20.25 -12.45 11.90
CA ASP A 47 20.81 -11.66 10.80
C ASP A 47 20.04 -10.35 10.55
N VAL A 48 18.70 -10.40 10.62
CA VAL A 48 17.83 -9.21 10.52
C VAL A 48 18.02 -8.32 11.75
N GLU A 49 18.02 -8.90 12.95
CA GLU A 49 18.21 -8.17 14.21
C GLU A 49 19.55 -7.41 14.26
N ASN A 50 20.62 -8.01 13.74
CA ASN A 50 21.93 -7.36 13.67
C ASN A 50 21.85 -6.07 12.83
N ILE A 51 21.22 -6.15 11.64
CA ILE A 51 21.03 -4.98 10.77
C ILE A 51 20.14 -3.93 11.44
N VAL A 52 19.04 -4.36 12.07
CA VAL A 52 18.14 -3.46 12.82
C VAL A 52 18.88 -2.73 13.93
N SER A 53 19.78 -3.40 14.64
CA SER A 53 20.54 -2.81 15.74
C SER A 53 21.40 -1.61 15.30
N ASP A 54 21.90 -1.63 14.06
CA ASP A 54 22.72 -0.58 13.47
C ASP A 54 21.88 0.60 12.98
N ILE A 55 20.69 0.33 12.42
CA ILE A 55 19.86 1.36 11.78
C ILE A 55 18.80 1.96 12.70
N ARG A 56 18.47 1.33 13.84
CA ARG A 56 17.29 1.70 14.66
C ARG A 56 17.26 3.14 15.18
N LYS A 57 18.38 3.83 15.15
CA LYS A 57 18.48 5.25 15.52
C LYS A 57 17.91 6.18 14.47
N ASN A 58 17.82 5.72 13.23
CA ASN A 58 17.35 6.48 12.09
C ASN A 58 15.83 6.32 11.94
N ARG A 59 15.16 7.41 11.54
CA ARG A 59 13.79 7.34 11.07
C ARG A 59 13.79 6.91 9.61
N GLY A 60 12.86 6.04 9.24
CA GLY A 60 12.70 5.57 7.87
C GLY A 60 12.34 4.10 7.80
N PHE A 61 12.48 3.51 6.63
CA PHE A 61 12.29 2.08 6.41
C PHE A 61 13.48 1.43 5.71
N LYS A 62 13.62 0.12 5.81
CA LYS A 62 14.64 -0.65 5.08
C LYS A 62 14.12 -2.02 4.68
N ILE A 63 14.32 -2.38 3.41
CA ILE A 63 14.15 -3.76 2.93
C ILE A 63 15.39 -4.54 3.35
N ILE A 64 15.17 -5.66 4.04
CA ILE A 64 16.18 -6.59 4.51
C ILE A 64 15.85 -7.95 3.90
N ASP A 65 16.57 -8.28 2.84
CA ASP A 65 16.51 -9.61 2.22
C ASP A 65 17.35 -10.58 3.05
N SER A 66 16.70 -11.62 3.58
CA SER A 66 17.36 -12.74 4.24
C SER A 66 17.24 -13.95 3.33
N GLU A 67 18.37 -14.34 2.72
CA GLU A 67 18.47 -15.30 1.62
C GLU A 67 17.49 -16.48 1.70
N GLU A 68 17.38 -17.14 2.86
CA GLU A 68 16.53 -18.32 3.06
C GLU A 68 15.27 -18.07 3.90
N LYS A 69 15.11 -16.86 4.45
CA LYS A 69 14.04 -16.54 5.42
C LYS A 69 13.02 -15.54 4.88
N GLY A 70 13.25 -14.97 3.70
CA GLY A 70 12.35 -14.08 2.98
C GLY A 70 12.63 -12.60 3.22
N ASN A 71 11.67 -11.76 2.78
CA ASN A 71 11.80 -10.31 2.77
C ASN A 71 11.27 -9.70 4.06
N PHE A 72 12.12 -9.00 4.79
CA PHE A 72 11.76 -8.27 6.01
C PHE A 72 11.79 -6.78 5.78
N ILE A 73 10.77 -6.07 6.22
CA ILE A 73 10.69 -4.61 6.12
C ILE A 73 10.80 -4.05 7.54
N TYR A 74 11.92 -3.39 7.81
CA TYR A 74 12.10 -2.58 9.00
C TYR A 74 11.41 -1.23 8.80
N ILE A 75 10.64 -0.77 9.79
CA ILE A 75 10.04 0.56 9.82
C ILE A 75 10.30 1.18 11.20
N GLY A 76 10.97 2.33 11.24
CA GLY A 76 11.43 2.95 12.48
C GLY A 76 11.10 4.43 12.59
N LEU A 77 10.81 4.89 13.82
CA LEU A 77 10.59 6.33 14.09
C LEU A 77 11.87 7.09 14.43
N GLY A 78 13.01 6.40 14.49
CA GLY A 78 14.28 6.92 15.00
C GLY A 78 14.27 7.13 16.51
N GLU A 79 15.26 7.88 17.00
CA GLU A 79 15.40 8.19 18.42
C GLU A 79 14.19 8.98 18.97
N LYS A 80 13.65 8.52 20.11
CA LYS A 80 12.59 9.20 20.87
C LYS A 80 13.03 9.46 22.31
N PRO A 81 12.62 10.60 22.90
CA PRO A 81 13.10 11.03 24.22
C PRO A 81 12.54 10.21 25.39
N THR A 82 11.43 9.50 25.18
CA THR A 82 10.72 8.73 26.20
C THR A 82 10.22 7.41 25.65
N GLY A 83 9.75 6.52 26.52
CA GLY A 83 8.87 5.42 26.13
C GLY A 83 7.48 5.90 25.71
N GLY A 84 6.64 4.95 25.27
CA GLY A 84 5.24 5.20 24.90
C GLY A 84 5.00 5.47 23.41
N TYR A 85 6.06 5.57 22.61
CA TYR A 85 5.93 5.64 21.16
C TYR A 85 5.76 4.24 20.56
N ASN A 86 4.92 4.10 19.53
CA ASN A 86 4.72 2.82 18.83
C ASN A 86 4.35 3.05 17.35
N ILE A 87 4.41 1.98 16.56
CA ILE A 87 4.00 1.94 15.15
C ILE A 87 3.03 0.78 14.98
N ALA A 88 1.88 1.01 14.35
CA ALA A 88 1.03 -0.06 13.82
C ALA A 88 1.08 -0.06 12.30
N VAL A 89 1.09 -1.26 11.73
CA VAL A 89 0.91 -1.47 10.28
C VAL A 89 -0.58 -1.64 10.05
N GLU A 90 -1.17 -0.69 9.34
CA GLU A 90 -2.61 -0.65 9.08
C GLU A 90 -2.95 -1.48 7.84
N GLU A 91 -2.14 -1.35 6.79
CA GLU A 91 -2.43 -1.95 5.49
C GLU A 91 -1.14 -2.15 4.69
N VAL A 92 -1.09 -3.25 3.93
CA VAL A 92 -0.01 -3.56 2.99
C VAL A 92 -0.65 -3.95 1.67
N GLU A 93 -0.34 -3.18 0.64
CA GLU A 93 -1.04 -3.21 -0.64
C GLU A 93 -0.04 -3.26 -1.79
N ARG A 94 -0.32 -4.10 -2.79
CA ARG A 94 0.41 -4.15 -4.05
C ARG A 94 -0.17 -3.10 -4.98
N GLU A 95 0.67 -2.14 -5.33
CA GLU A 95 0.47 -1.21 -6.44
C GLU A 95 1.22 -1.73 -7.67
N GLU A 96 1.02 -1.12 -8.85
CA GLU A 96 1.57 -1.62 -10.13
C GLU A 96 3.07 -1.94 -10.08
N ASN A 97 3.87 -1.12 -9.37
CA ASN A 97 5.35 -1.24 -9.37
C ASN A 97 5.99 -1.29 -7.98
N PHE A 98 5.23 -1.13 -6.89
CA PHE A 98 5.78 -1.05 -5.53
C PHE A 98 4.79 -1.56 -4.49
N ILE A 99 5.26 -2.00 -3.32
CA ILE A 99 4.38 -2.29 -2.17
C ILE A 99 4.16 -0.99 -1.39
N LYS A 100 2.91 -0.60 -1.19
CA LYS A 100 2.52 0.49 -0.32
C LYS A 100 2.25 -0.06 1.07
N ILE A 101 2.93 0.48 2.08
CA ILE A 101 2.70 0.14 3.49
C ILE A 101 2.16 1.37 4.20
N SER A 102 0.92 1.28 4.67
CA SER A 102 0.27 2.32 5.47
C SER A 102 0.54 2.05 6.96
N ILE A 103 1.07 3.06 7.67
CA ILE A 103 1.37 2.97 9.11
C ILE A 103 0.66 4.04 9.93
N MET A 104 0.35 3.71 11.18
CA MET A 104 -0.05 4.66 12.20
C MET A 104 1.06 4.83 13.24
N GLU A 105 1.45 6.07 13.51
CA GLU A 105 2.41 6.40 14.57
C GLU A 105 1.66 6.81 15.84
N TYR A 106 1.99 6.16 16.95
CA TYR A 106 1.47 6.50 18.26
C TYR A 106 2.52 7.31 19.03
N GLN A 107 2.09 8.44 19.57
CA GLN A 107 2.87 9.28 20.48
C GLN A 107 2.20 9.30 21.85
N PRO A 108 2.96 9.22 22.97
CA PRO A 108 2.39 9.37 24.30
C PRO A 108 1.79 10.77 24.48
N LYS A 109 0.69 10.86 25.23
CA LYS A 109 0.07 12.13 25.62
C LYS A 109 0.90 12.81 26.70
N THR A 110 0.70 14.11 26.87
CA THR A 110 1.42 14.94 27.86
C THR A 110 1.34 14.38 29.28
N ASP A 111 0.23 13.75 29.65
CA ASP A 111 -0.01 13.24 31.00
C ASP A 111 0.19 11.71 31.14
N ASP A 112 0.66 11.04 30.07
CA ASP A 112 0.92 9.60 30.14
C ASP A 112 2.15 9.32 31.02
N MET A 113 2.01 8.36 31.93
CA MET A 113 3.14 7.86 32.71
C MET A 113 4.04 6.99 31.83
N VAL A 114 5.11 7.58 31.30
CA VAL A 114 6.09 6.90 30.44
C VAL A 114 7.51 6.95 31.01
N THR A 115 8.34 5.99 30.61
CA THR A 115 9.75 5.95 30.98
C THR A 115 10.52 7.11 30.37
N GLN A 116 11.38 7.73 31.17
CA GLN A 116 12.23 8.86 30.75
C GLN A 116 13.61 8.33 30.33
N ALA A 117 13.67 7.73 29.15
CA ALA A 117 14.89 7.20 28.55
C ALA A 117 14.78 7.25 27.03
N LEU A 118 15.93 7.39 26.35
CA LEU A 118 15.98 7.30 24.89
C LEU A 118 15.49 5.92 24.43
N THR A 119 14.54 5.93 23.50
CA THR A 119 13.99 4.72 22.88
C THR A 119 14.09 4.78 21.36
N TYR A 120 13.91 3.62 20.73
CA TYR A 120 14.00 3.44 19.28
C TYR A 120 12.82 2.57 18.82
N PRO A 121 11.59 3.10 18.81
CA PRO A 121 10.42 2.33 18.43
C PRO A 121 10.47 1.97 16.95
N TYR A 122 10.21 0.70 16.66
CA TYR A 122 10.16 0.16 15.32
C TYR A 122 9.17 -1.01 15.26
N THR A 123 8.78 -1.37 14.04
CA THR A 123 8.11 -2.62 13.73
C THR A 123 8.85 -3.30 12.58
N ILE A 124 8.77 -4.63 12.54
CA ILE A 124 9.31 -5.44 11.45
C ILE A 124 8.15 -6.26 10.92
N ILE A 125 7.94 -6.21 9.60
CA ILE A 125 7.03 -7.13 8.93
C ILE A 125 7.80 -8.06 8.01
N LYS A 126 7.33 -9.29 7.88
CA LYS A 126 7.76 -10.21 6.84
C LYS A 126 6.70 -10.22 5.74
N ILE A 127 7.15 -10.14 4.49
CA ILE A 127 6.32 -10.26 3.30
C ILE A 127 6.75 -11.54 2.57
N GLU A 128 5.78 -12.36 2.16
CA GLU A 128 6.05 -13.65 1.48
C GLU A 128 6.26 -13.50 -0.04
N GLU A 129 6.03 -12.31 -0.57
CA GLU A 129 6.19 -11.94 -1.97
C GLU A 129 7.57 -11.32 -2.24
N GLU A 130 7.97 -11.25 -3.52
CA GLU A 130 9.17 -10.54 -3.95
C GLU A 130 8.99 -9.03 -3.78
N VAL A 131 10.00 -8.38 -3.20
CA VAL A 131 9.97 -6.95 -2.87
C VAL A 131 11.06 -6.22 -3.65
N GLU A 132 10.67 -5.54 -4.73
CA GLU A 132 11.59 -4.69 -5.50
C GLU A 132 11.63 -3.25 -4.98
N ASP A 133 10.45 -2.67 -4.73
CA ASP A 133 10.28 -1.28 -4.29
C ASP A 133 9.16 -1.16 -3.25
N ILE A 134 9.34 -0.25 -2.30
CA ILE A 134 8.41 0.01 -1.20
C ILE A 134 8.23 1.51 -1.00
N LYS A 135 6.98 1.88 -0.71
CA LYS A 135 6.65 3.18 -0.12
C LYS A 135 5.97 2.99 1.21
N VAL A 136 6.53 3.58 2.26
CA VAL A 136 5.91 3.60 3.57
C VAL A 136 5.28 4.96 3.80
N ILE A 137 3.96 4.97 4.02
CA ILE A 137 3.16 6.19 4.14
C ILE A 137 2.44 6.17 5.49
N THR A 138 2.47 7.28 6.22
CA THR A 138 1.70 7.44 7.45
C THR A 138 0.22 7.73 7.15
N THR A 139 -0.66 7.46 8.10
CA THR A 139 -2.11 7.79 7.96
C THR A 139 -2.40 9.29 7.76
N ASP A 140 -1.47 10.19 8.09
CA ASP A 140 -1.54 11.64 7.76
C ASP A 140 -0.91 12.01 6.40
N GLY A 141 -0.52 11.02 5.59
CA GLY A 141 -0.08 11.17 4.21
C GLY A 141 1.41 11.51 4.03
N LYS A 142 2.24 11.33 5.06
CA LYS A 142 3.69 11.57 4.95
C LYS A 142 4.41 10.29 4.56
N GLU A 143 5.29 10.39 3.57
CA GLU A 143 6.15 9.29 3.17
C GLU A 143 7.40 9.24 4.07
N LEU A 144 7.84 8.04 4.43
CA LEU A 144 9.10 7.80 5.12
C LEU A 144 10.21 7.56 4.10
N ASP A 145 11.42 8.04 4.38
CA ASP A 145 12.59 7.81 3.54
C ASP A 145 13.16 6.40 3.73
N SER A 146 13.79 5.87 2.67
CA SER A 146 14.56 4.63 2.76
C SER A 146 15.90 4.86 3.46
N ILE A 147 16.25 3.97 4.38
CA ILE A 147 17.51 3.99 5.12
C ILE A 147 18.58 3.25 4.30
N LYS A 148 19.64 3.98 3.96
CA LYS A 148 20.80 3.45 3.22
C LYS A 148 21.61 2.47 4.05
#